data_AF-A0A1S2CDG0-F1
#
_entry.id   AF-A0A1S2CDG0-F1
#
_cell.length_a   1.000
_cell.length_b   1.000
_cell.length_c   1.000
_cell.angle_alpha   90.00
_cell.angle_beta   90.00
_cell.angle_gamma   90.00
#
_symmetry.space_group_name_H-M   'P 1'
#
loop_
_entity.id
_entity.type
_entity.pdbx_description
1 polymer ?
#
loop_
_entity_poly.entity_id
_entity_poly.type
_entity_poly.pdbx_seq_one_letter_code
_entity_poly.pdbx_strand_id
1 'polypeptide(L)' 'MPYVYYGIASIHENETSESASAAASGFGLRMLTRAISAYIELGKPLTAESEYRDKTPRLTGRLTAYF' A
#
# COMPACT_ATOMS: atom_id res chain seq x y z
N MET A 1 0.54 -7.25 15.93
CA MET A 1 1.33 -6.00 15.97
C MET A 1 0.71 -5.00 15.01
N PRO A 2 0.14 -3.90 15.52
CA PRO A 2 -0.32 -2.79 14.67
C PRO A 2 0.88 -2.02 14.09
N TYR A 3 0.70 -1.48 12.89
CA TYR A 3 1.65 -0.57 12.25
C TYR A 3 0.91 0.45 11.39
N VAL A 4 1.56 1.59 11.18
CA VAL A 4 1.16 2.60 10.19
C VAL A 4 2.28 2.73 9.18
N TYR A 5 1.92 2.97 7.92
CA TYR A 5 2.90 3.22 6.87
C TYR A 5 2.53 4.48 6.08
N TYR A 6 3.58 5.11 5.57
CA TYR A 6 3.51 6.22 4.63
C TYR A 6 4.52 5.94 3.52
N GLY A 7 4.05 5.91 2.28
CA GLY A 7 4.85 5.61 1.10
C GLY A 7 4.72 6.70 0.07
N ILE A 8 5.85 7.10 -0.51
CA ILE A 8 5.91 7.99 -1.67
C ILE A 8 6.58 7.24 -2.82
N ALA A 9 6.03 7.38 -4.01
CA ALA A 9 6.53 6.82 -5.24
C ALA A 9 6.49 7.89 -6.33
N SER A 10 7.54 7.97 -7.13
CA SER A 10 7.57 8.80 -8.32
C SER A 10 7.97 7.93 -9.50
N ILE A 11 7.26 8.09 -10.62
CA ILE A 11 7.54 7.42 -11.88
C ILE A 11 7.92 8.52 -12.86
N HIS A 12 9.04 8.35 -13.55
CA HIS A 12 9.49 9.24 -14.61
C HIS A 12 9.49 8.45 -15.92
N GLU A 13 8.65 8.85 -16.87
CA GLU A 13 8.54 8.19 -18.17
C GLU A 13 9.32 8.98 -19.23
N ASN A 14 10.38 8.36 -19.76
CA ASN A 14 11.35 9.03 -20.63
C ASN A 14 10.83 9.26 -22.06
N GLU A 15 9.86 8.45 -22.51
CA GLU A 15 9.28 8.52 -23.87
C GLU A 15 8.29 9.68 -24.03
N THR A 16 7.55 10.03 -22.97
CA THR A 16 6.48 11.04 -22.98
C THR A 16 6.83 12.30 -22.17
N SER A 17 7.96 12.33 -21.46
CA SER A 17 8.34 13.39 -20.51
C SER A 17 7.28 13.63 -19.42
N GLU A 18 6.46 12.62 -19.12
CA GLU A 18 5.49 12.68 -18.02
C GLU A 18 6.16 12.22 -16.71
N SER A 19 6.02 13.03 -15.67
CA SER A 19 6.43 12.69 -14.31
C SER A 19 5.20 12.53 -13.45
N ALA A 20 4.97 11.32 -12.91
CA ALA A 20 3.87 11.06 -12.02
C ALA A 20 4.36 10.90 -10.57
N SER A 21 3.60 11.43 -9.60
CA SER A 21 3.89 11.32 -8.17
C SER A 21 2.69 10.77 -7.37
N ALA A 22 2.92 9.65 -6.69
CA ALA A 22 1.94 8.96 -5.87
C ALA A 22 2.39 8.94 -4.42
N ALA A 23 1.55 9.40 -3.50
CA ALA A 23 1.71 9.15 -2.07
C ALA A 23 0.55 8.30 -1.55
N ALA A 24 0.82 7.43 -0.60
CA ALA A 24 -0.19 6.62 0.07
C ALA A 24 0.14 6.50 1.55
N SER A 25 -0.90 6.44 2.38
CA SER A 25 -0.78 6.07 3.78
C SER A 25 -1.73 4.95 4.11
N GLY A 26 -1.41 4.16 5.14
CA GLY A 26 -2.29 3.11 5.59
C GLY A 26 -1.98 2.66 7.00
N PHE A 27 -2.92 1.93 7.58
CA PHE A 27 -2.75 1.23 8.84
C PHE A 27 -2.90 -0.26 8.60
N GLY A 28 -2.18 -1.07 9.36
CA GLY A 28 -2.23 -2.51 9.23
C GLY A 28 -2.03 -3.22 10.55
N LEU A 29 -2.41 -4.49 10.55
CA LEU A 29 -2.19 -5.43 11.63
C LEU A 29 -1.45 -6.63 11.07
N ARG A 30 -0.33 -6.99 11.70
CA ARG A 30 0.43 -8.20 11.39
C ARG A 30 0.33 -9.20 12.54
N MET A 31 0.13 -10.46 12.21
CA MET A 31 0.17 -11.60 13.11
C MET A 31 1.24 -12.58 12.65
N LEU A 32 2.06 -13.05 13.59
CA LEU A 32 3.06 -14.08 13.35
C LEU A 32 2.97 -15.11 14.46
N THR A 33 2.75 -16.37 14.08
CA THR A 33 2.78 -17.54 14.95
C THR A 33 3.76 -18.56 14.35
N ARG A 34 4.01 -19.67 15.07
CA ARG A 34 4.91 -20.73 14.60
C ARG A 34 4.45 -21.39 13.28
N ALA A 35 3.14 -21.42 13.03
CA ALA A 35 2.55 -22.08 11.87
C ALA A 35 1.94 -21.11 10.85
N ILE A 36 1.75 -19.84 11.21
CA ILE A 36 0.97 -18.90 10.39
C ILE A 36 1.63 -17.51 10.43
N SER A 37 1.76 -16.88 9.27
CA SER A 37 2.00 -15.44 9.15
C SER A 37 0.84 -14.80 8.41
N ALA A 38 0.25 -13.75 8.97
CA ALA A 38 -0.84 -13.02 8.35
C ALA A 38 -0.67 -11.52 8.50
N TYR A 39 -1.18 -10.76 7.53
CA TYR A 39 -1.38 -9.33 7.71
C TYR A 39 -2.66 -8.86 7.02
N ILE A 40 -3.20 -7.76 7.52
CA ILE A 40 -4.30 -7.01 6.93
C ILE A 40 -3.94 -5.53 6.98
N GLU A 41 -4.20 -4.80 5.90
CA GLU A 41 -3.81 -3.41 5.68
C GLU A 41 -4.98 -2.65 5.05
N LEU A 42 -5.31 -1.48 5.60
CA LEU A 42 -6.20 -0.52 4.97
C LEU A 42 -5.40 0.73 4.61
N GLY A 43 -5.28 1.00 3.30
CA GLY A 43 -4.54 2.13 2.77
C GLY A 43 -5.41 3.07 1.95
N LYS A 44 -5.06 4.35 1.92
CA LYS A 44 -5.66 5.38 1.08
C LYS A 44 -4.56 6.18 0.36
N PRO A 45 -4.71 6.45 -0.95
CA PRO A 45 -3.83 7.38 -1.64
C PRO A 45 -4.04 8.83 -1.17
N LEU A 46 -2.95 9.60 -1.15
CA LEU A 46 -2.87 10.95 -0.59
C LEU A 46 -2.57 12.05 -1.62
N THR A 47 -2.01 11.75 -2.80
CA THR A 47 -1.72 12.77 -3.85
C THR A 47 -2.75 12.78 -4.98
N ALA A 48 -2.98 13.97 -5.55
CA ALA A 48 -3.99 14.27 -6.56
C ALA A 48 -3.85 13.48 -7.87
N GLU A 49 -2.63 13.12 -8.29
CA GLU A 49 -2.43 12.27 -9.48
C GLU A 49 -2.83 10.81 -9.23
N SER A 50 -2.70 10.33 -7.99
CA SER A 50 -3.30 9.06 -7.58
C SER A 50 -4.81 9.19 -7.35
N GLU A 51 -5.28 10.37 -6.96
CA GLU A 51 -6.70 10.70 -6.76
C GLU A 51 -7.49 10.76 -8.08
N TYR A 52 -6.82 11.03 -9.21
CA TYR A 52 -7.42 11.00 -10.56
C TYR A 52 -7.85 9.60 -10.98
N ARG A 53 -7.24 8.53 -10.43
CA ARG A 53 -7.55 7.13 -10.79
C ARG A 53 -8.14 6.28 -9.68
N ASP A 54 -7.88 6.57 -8.41
CA ASP A 54 -8.27 5.66 -7.33
C ASP A 54 -8.59 6.43 -6.03
N LYS A 55 -9.87 6.83 -5.84
CA LYS A 55 -10.36 7.42 -4.58
C LYS A 55 -10.69 6.37 -3.50
N THR A 56 -10.56 5.09 -3.85
CA THR A 56 -11.13 4.01 -3.04
C THR A 56 -10.11 3.56 -1.99
N PRO A 57 -10.49 3.48 -0.71
CA PRO A 57 -9.65 2.83 0.28
C PRO A 57 -9.40 1.38 -0.13
N ARG A 58 -8.13 0.97 -0.11
CA ARG A 58 -7.70 -0.38 -0.48
C ARG A 58 -7.52 -1.23 0.77
N LEU A 59 -8.27 -2.32 0.85
CA LEU A 59 -8.06 -3.37 1.84
C LEU A 59 -7.20 -4.46 1.22
N THR A 60 -6.01 -4.68 1.77
CA THR A 60 -5.08 -5.72 1.34
C THR A 60 -4.81 -6.67 2.49
N GLY A 61 -4.70 -7.96 2.21
CA GLY A 61 -4.31 -8.93 3.22
C GLY A 61 -3.56 -10.10 2.62
N ARG A 62 -2.79 -10.78 3.47
CA ARG A 62 -2.10 -12.03 3.11
C ARG A 62 -2.15 -12.98 4.29
N LEU A 63 -2.33 -14.27 3.98
CA LEU A 63 -2.23 -15.37 4.92
C LEU A 63 -1.26 -16.40 4.34
N THR A 64 -0.26 -16.76 5.12
CA THR A 64 0.74 -17.78 4.80
C THR A 64 0.74 -18.81 5.91
N ALA A 65 0.61 -20.09 5.56
CA ALA A 65 0.77 -21.22 6.48
C ALA A 65 2.11 -21.91 6.23
N TYR A 66 2.78 -22.31 7.30
CA TYR A 66 4.03 -23.07 7.28
C TYR A 66 3.74 -24.50 7.74
N PHE A 67 4.17 -25.48 6.95
CA PHE A 67 4.01 -26.91 7.19
C PHE A 67 5.33 -27.64 6.99
#